data_AF-A0A518ENE5-F1
#
_entry.id   AF-A0A518ENE5-F1
#
_cell.length_a   1.000
_cell.length_b   1.000
_cell.length_c   1.000
_cell.angle_alpha   90.00
_cell.angle_beta   90.00
_cell.angle_gamma   90.00
#
_symmetry.space_group_name_H-M   'P 1'
#
loop_
_entity.id
_entity.type
_entity.pdbx_description
1 polymer ?
#
loop_
_entity_poly.entity_id
_entity_poly.type
_entity_poly.pdbx_seq_one_letter_code
_entity_poly.pdbx_strand_id
1 'polypeptide(L)'
;MRSSLSRFRSASLAAAPRVPRAARAPRRTVLTLVSIPLLLLGGACNTVEFYQKGPLSDPTMQYSESPAQLHWQQKVQYSDEGAAGGIGTTAGGGCGCY
;
A
#
# COMPACT_ATOMS: atom_id res chain seq x y z
N MET A 1 -26.82 -53.26 38.35
CA MET A 1 -25.92 -53.53 37.22
C MET A 1 -24.93 -52.38 37.11
N ARG A 2 -23.66 -52.67 37.40
CA ARG A 2 -22.52 -51.73 37.40
C ARG A 2 -22.03 -51.55 35.97
N SER A 3 -21.64 -50.33 35.60
CA SER A 3 -20.44 -50.00 34.80
C SER A 3 -20.58 -48.57 34.25
N SER A 4 -19.90 -47.62 34.89
CA SER A 4 -18.61 -47.07 34.41
C SER A 4 -18.86 -45.88 33.47
N LEU A 5 -18.93 -44.65 33.99
CA LEU A 5 -17.78 -43.76 34.20
C LEU A 5 -16.74 -43.79 33.06
N SER A 6 -16.43 -42.56 32.63
CA SER A 6 -15.16 -42.10 32.10
C SER A 6 -14.96 -42.10 30.57
N ARG A 7 -14.40 -40.96 30.12
CA ARG A 7 -13.59 -40.76 28.91
C ARG A 7 -14.28 -40.06 27.72
N PHE A 8 -14.85 -38.87 27.96
CA PHE A 8 -14.71 -37.79 26.96
C PHE A 8 -13.27 -37.31 27.02
N ARG A 9 -12.41 -38.02 26.29
CA ARG A 9 -10.98 -37.76 26.18
C ARG A 9 -10.77 -36.62 25.20
N SER A 10 -10.28 -35.53 25.75
CA SER A 10 -9.38 -34.53 25.18
C SER A 10 -8.90 -34.77 23.74
N ALA A 11 -9.09 -33.72 22.94
CA ALA A 11 -8.14 -33.16 21.98
C ALA A 11 -7.41 -34.11 21.01
N SER A 12 -7.55 -33.84 19.71
CA SER A 12 -6.34 -33.71 18.89
C SER A 12 -6.59 -32.78 17.71
N LEU A 13 -5.78 -31.73 17.68
CA LEU A 13 -5.64 -30.74 16.62
C LEU A 13 -5.63 -31.40 15.25
N ALA A 14 -6.47 -30.89 14.35
CA ALA A 14 -6.37 -31.16 12.92
C ALA A 14 -4.96 -30.76 12.44
N ALA A 15 -4.32 -31.71 11.76
CA ALA A 15 -2.96 -31.62 11.28
C ALA A 15 -2.76 -30.39 10.38
N ALA A 16 -1.79 -29.55 10.75
CA ALA A 16 -1.26 -28.51 9.86
C ALA A 16 -0.68 -29.15 8.58
N PRO A 17 -0.89 -28.57 7.39
CA PRO A 17 -0.27 -29.05 6.17
C PRO A 17 1.25 -28.92 6.29
N ARG A 18 1.95 -30.05 6.14
CA ARG A 18 3.41 -30.09 6.12
C ARG A 18 3.88 -29.35 4.87
N VAL A 19 4.41 -28.14 5.02
CA VAL A 19 5.15 -27.45 3.97
C VAL A 19 6.33 -28.35 3.58
N PRO A 20 6.44 -28.83 2.33
CA PRO A 20 7.57 -29.62 1.91
C PRO A 20 8.84 -28.76 2.02
N ARG A 21 9.83 -29.26 2.75
CA ARG A 21 11.15 -28.63 2.86
C ARG A 21 11.72 -28.46 1.44
N ALA A 22 12.05 -27.23 1.10
CA ALA A 22 12.58 -26.85 -0.20
C ALA A 22 13.82 -27.69 -0.54
N ALA A 23 13.65 -28.66 -1.43
CA ALA A 23 14.76 -29.25 -2.15
C ALA A 23 15.44 -28.12 -2.95
N ARG A 24 16.78 -28.05 -2.93
CA ARG A 24 17.53 -27.08 -3.76
C ARG A 24 17.12 -27.29 -5.21
N ALA A 25 16.34 -26.36 -5.75
CA ALA A 25 15.94 -26.40 -7.14
C ALA A 25 17.18 -26.34 -8.03
N PRO A 26 17.23 -27.11 -9.14
CA PRO A 26 18.30 -27.01 -10.12
C PRO A 26 18.51 -25.56 -10.57
N ARG A 27 19.76 -25.17 -10.82
CA ARG A 27 20.12 -23.82 -11.29
C ARG A 27 19.35 -23.41 -12.55
N ARG A 28 18.98 -24.38 -13.40
CA ARG A 28 18.12 -24.20 -14.58
C ARG A 28 16.69 -23.82 -14.23
N THR A 29 16.10 -24.43 -13.21
CA THR A 29 14.73 -24.15 -12.76
C THR A 29 14.61 -22.79 -12.10
N VAL A 30 15.66 -22.37 -11.36
CA VAL A 30 15.73 -21.01 -10.81
C VAL A 30 15.86 -19.97 -11.94
N LEU A 31 16.70 -20.22 -12.94
CA LEU A 31 16.84 -19.35 -14.11
C LEU A 31 15.53 -19.19 -14.87
N THR A 32 14.79 -20.27 -15.11
CA THR A 32 13.49 -20.19 -15.80
C THR A 32 12.42 -19.47 -14.98
N LEU A 33 12.40 -19.65 -13.65
CA LEU A 33 11.43 -18.98 -12.78
C LEU A 33 11.67 -17.47 -12.68
N VAL A 34 12.92 -17.02 -12.80
CA VAL A 34 13.28 -15.60 -12.77
C VAL A 34 13.14 -14.95 -14.15
N SER A 35 13.44 -15.66 -15.24
CA SER A 35 13.40 -15.08 -16.59
C SER A 35 11.98 -14.79 -17.08
N ILE A 36 11.00 -15.64 -16.75
CA ILE A 36 9.60 -15.47 -17.18
C ILE A 36 9.01 -14.11 -16.74
N PRO A 37 8.99 -13.74 -15.44
CA PRO A 37 8.45 -12.45 -15.02
C PRO A 37 9.26 -11.29 -15.62
N LEU A 38 10.58 -11.41 -15.75
CA LEU A 38 11.42 -10.35 -16.30
C LEU A 38 11.08 -10.01 -17.77
N LEU A 39 10.70 -11.00 -18.59
CA LEU A 39 10.24 -10.76 -19.96
C LEU A 39 8.86 -10.08 -20.02
N LEU A 40 7.97 -10.35 -19.06
CA LEU A 40 6.62 -9.78 -19.01
C LEU A 40 6.62 -8.28 -18.66
N LEU A 41 7.58 -7.82 -17.85
CA LEU A 41 7.67 -6.41 -17.44
C LEU A 41 8.19 -5.49 -18.57
N GLY A 42 8.87 -6.02 -19.59
CA GLY A 42 9.45 -5.21 -20.67
C GLY A 42 8.42 -4.56 -21.61
N GLY A 43 7.20 -5.12 -21.71
CA GLY A 43 6.15 -4.60 -22.59
C GLY A 43 5.32 -3.45 -21.99
N ALA A 44 5.52 -3.11 -20.71
CA ALA A 44 4.73 -2.10 -20.01
C ALA A 44 5.14 -0.65 -20.34
N CYS A 45 6.31 -0.44 -20.94
CA CYS A 45 6.79 0.89 -21.32
C CYS A 45 6.40 1.19 -22.78
N ASN A 46 5.11 1.45 -23.02
CA ASN A 46 4.63 1.90 -24.32
C ASN A 46 4.53 3.43 -24.36
N THR A 47 5.08 4.03 -25.43
CA THR A 47 4.99 5.47 -25.66
C THR A 47 3.60 5.81 -26.17
N VAL A 48 2.80 6.51 -25.36
CA VAL A 48 1.43 6.92 -25.70
C VAL A 48 1.45 8.15 -26.62
N GLU A 49 0.74 8.08 -27.75
CA GLU A 49 0.63 9.18 -28.70
C GLU A 49 0.05 10.44 -28.05
N PHE A 50 0.41 11.62 -28.57
CA PHE A 50 0.06 12.90 -27.93
C PHE A 50 -1.44 13.09 -27.72
N TYR A 51 -2.27 12.68 -28.68
CA TYR A 51 -3.72 12.82 -28.60
C TYR A 51 -4.39 11.88 -27.57
N GLN A 52 -3.72 10.79 -27.18
CA GLN A 52 -4.21 9.87 -26.15
C GLN A 52 -3.91 10.35 -24.73
N LYS A 53 -3.08 11.38 -24.57
CA LYS A 53 -2.74 11.98 -23.25
C LYS A 53 -3.81 12.92 -22.70
N GLY A 54 -4.77 13.35 -23.53
CA GLY A 54 -5.89 14.20 -23.13
C GLY A 54 -6.65 13.71 -21.88
N PRO A 55 -7.17 12.46 -21.87
CA PRO A 55 -7.89 11.93 -20.70
C PRO A 55 -7.01 11.75 -19.45
N LEU A 56 -5.69 11.67 -19.59
CA LEU A 56 -4.77 11.57 -18.44
C LEU A 56 -4.58 12.94 -17.73
N SER A 57 -4.92 14.03 -18.41
CA SER A 57 -4.88 15.39 -17.84
C SER A 57 -6.26 15.86 -17.35
N ASP A 58 -7.23 14.96 -17.24
CA ASP A 58 -8.53 15.30 -16.67
C ASP A 58 -8.35 15.78 -15.21
N PRO A 59 -8.94 16.92 -14.81
CA PRO A 59 -8.84 17.44 -13.46
C PRO A 59 -9.33 16.47 -12.38
N THR A 60 -10.21 15.52 -12.72
CA THR A 60 -10.68 14.47 -11.80
C THR A 60 -9.66 13.35 -11.56
N MET A 61 -8.65 13.23 -12.42
CA MET A 61 -7.56 12.24 -12.31
C MET A 61 -6.32 12.81 -11.59
N GLN A 62 -6.35 14.08 -11.18
CA GLN A 62 -5.24 14.68 -10.43
C GLN A 62 -5.11 14.00 -9.06
N TYR A 63 -3.89 13.57 -8.73
CA TYR A 63 -3.58 12.97 -7.42
C TYR A 63 -3.51 14.01 -6.28
N SER A 64 -3.78 15.28 -6.58
CA SER A 64 -3.85 16.35 -5.57
C SER A 64 -5.16 16.28 -4.79
N GLU A 65 -5.13 16.68 -3.52
CA GLU A 65 -6.34 16.83 -2.75
C GLU A 65 -7.31 17.83 -3.42
N SER A 66 -8.62 17.58 -3.26
CA SER A 66 -9.62 18.54 -3.72
C SER A 66 -9.40 19.91 -3.05
N PRO A 67 -9.75 21.03 -3.71
CA PRO A 67 -9.56 22.36 -3.13
C PRO A 67 -10.28 22.52 -1.78
N ALA A 68 -11.41 21.84 -1.57
CA ALA A 68 -12.12 21.82 -0.29
C ALA A 68 -11.33 21.10 0.81
N GLN A 69 -10.71 19.96 0.47
CA GLN A 69 -9.87 19.18 1.37
C GLN A 69 -8.60 19.96 1.76
N LEU A 70 -7.95 20.62 0.80
CA LEU A 70 -6.81 21.50 1.04
C LEU A 70 -7.18 22.65 1.98
N HIS A 71 -8.31 23.31 1.72
CA HIS A 71 -8.78 24.42 2.56
C HIS A 71 -9.04 23.94 3.99
N TRP A 72 -9.70 22.79 4.16
CA TRP A 72 -9.96 22.22 5.48
C TRP A 72 -8.65 21.90 6.23
N GLN A 73 -7.70 21.22 5.58
CA GLN A 73 -6.40 20.89 6.20
C GLN A 73 -5.65 22.15 6.63
N GLN A 74 -5.67 23.20 5.81
CA GLN A 74 -5.03 24.46 6.11
C GLN A 74 -5.64 25.13 7.36
N LYS A 75 -6.96 25.01 7.57
CA LYS A 75 -7.64 25.54 8.76
C LYS A 75 -7.31 24.76 10.02
N VAL A 76 -7.23 23.43 9.92
CA VAL A 76 -6.79 22.57 11.04
C VAL A 76 -5.35 22.90 11.40
N GLN A 77 -4.44 22.90 10.42
CA GLN A 77 -3.03 23.21 10.65
C GLN A 77 -2.83 24.62 11.23
N TYR A 78 -3.62 25.59 10.79
CA TYR A 78 -3.58 26.95 11.34
C TYR A 78 -4.09 27.01 12.79
N SER A 79 -5.03 26.14 13.17
CA SER A 79 -5.56 26.10 14.54
C SER A 79 -4.56 25.47 15.51
N ASP A 80 -3.85 24.43 15.06
CA ASP A 80 -2.91 23.69 15.91
C ASP A 80 -1.50 24.30 15.91
N GLU A 81 -1.02 24.73 14.74
CA GLU A 81 0.36 25.17 14.51
C GLU A 81 0.43 26.57 13.90
N GLY A 82 -0.64 27.36 14.07
CA GLY A 82 -0.73 28.74 13.59
C GLY A 82 0.52 29.55 13.91
N ALA A 83 1.06 29.40 15.14
CA ALA A 83 2.29 30.01 15.67
C ALA A 83 3.59 29.68 14.92
N ALA A 84 3.66 28.50 14.29
CA ALA A 84 4.86 27.99 13.61
C ALA A 84 4.91 28.35 12.12
N GLY A 85 3.80 28.81 11.55
CA GLY A 85 3.66 29.16 10.15
C GLY A 85 2.85 28.11 9.43
N GLY A 86 1.60 28.44 9.15
CA GLY A 86 0.72 27.56 8.37
C GLY A 86 1.23 27.35 6.95
N ILE A 87 0.62 26.36 6.28
CA ILE A 87 0.90 26.02 4.89
C ILE A 87 0.73 27.26 4.00
N GLY A 88 1.82 27.71 3.35
CA GLY A 88 1.85 28.86 2.45
C GLY A 88 2.26 30.20 3.06
N THR A 89 2.69 30.24 4.33
CA THR A 89 3.21 31.47 4.95
C THR A 89 4.73 31.53 4.91
N THR A 90 5.30 32.62 4.40
CA THR A 90 6.76 32.81 4.21
C THR A 90 7.51 33.12 5.51
N ALA A 91 6.79 33.34 6.61
CA ALA A 91 7.36 33.64 7.91
C ALA A 91 6.50 32.95 8.98
N GLY A 92 7.14 32.21 9.88
CA GLY A 92 6.50 31.41 10.92
C GLY A 92 5.51 32.22 11.76
N GLY A 93 4.22 32.05 11.47
CA GLY A 93 3.09 31.87 12.38
C GLY A 93 2.81 32.75 13.62
N GLY A 94 3.68 33.66 14.02
CA GLY A 94 3.37 34.64 15.07
C GLY A 94 2.44 35.75 14.59
N CYS A 95 2.35 36.87 15.35
CA CYS A 95 1.55 38.08 15.05
C CYS A 95 1.75 38.72 13.67
N GLY A 96 2.53 38.11 12.77
CA GLY A 96 2.76 38.62 11.42
C GLY A 96 3.41 40.00 11.41
N CYS A 97 4.07 40.38 12.51
CA CYS A 97 4.69 41.69 12.65
C CYS A 97 5.99 41.74 11.83
N TYR A 98 5.87 41.88 10.51
CA TYR A 98 6.88 42.42 9.60
C TYR A 98 6.33 43.63 8.86
#